data_AF-A0A1I3TTR7-F1
#
_entry.id   AF-A0A1I3TTR7-F1
#
_cell.length_a   1.000
_cell.length_b   1.000
_cell.length_c   1.000
_cell.angle_alpha   90.00
_cell.angle_beta   90.00
_cell.angle_gamma   90.00
#
_symmetry.space_group_name_H-M   'P 1'
#
loop_
_entity.id
_entity.type
_entity.pdbx_description
1 polymer ?
#
loop_
_entity_poly.entity_id
_entity_poly.type
_entity_poly.pdbx_seq_one_letter_code
_entity_poly.pdbx_strand_id
1 'polypeptide(L)'
;MAFRELIDDLLAILRAGEHDVSWTRYRSTAEVVSELEQLRERIDEDEARERLKLLCLPTGALEEIAVSNGWAPAWVHLVNGKYRADFA
;
A
#
# COMPACT_ATOMS: atom_id res chain seq x y z
N MET A 1 1.06 -14.07 6.68
CA MET A 1 0.58 -13.29 7.85
C MET A 1 0.97 -11.82 7.72
N ALA A 2 2.25 -11.47 7.63
CA ALA A 2 2.70 -10.07 7.53
C ALA A 2 2.11 -9.25 6.37
N PHE A 3 1.99 -9.79 5.15
CA PHE A 3 1.38 -9.05 4.04
C PHE A 3 -0.09 -8.66 4.28
N ARG A 4 -0.86 -9.51 4.98
CA ARG A 4 -2.25 -9.21 5.32
C ARG A 4 -2.30 -8.05 6.32
N GLU A 5 -1.41 -8.05 7.31
CA GLU A 5 -1.30 -6.96 8.30
C GLU A 5 -0.82 -5.65 7.65
N LEU A 6 0.12 -5.71 6.69
CA LEU A 6 0.52 -4.55 5.90
C LEU A 6 -0.67 -3.95 5.14
N ILE A 7 -1.47 -4.77 4.47
CA ILE A 7 -2.67 -4.29 3.79
C ILE A 7 -3.63 -3.65 4.79
N ASP A 8 -3.82 -4.25 5.97
CA ASP A 8 -4.72 -3.71 6.99
C ASP A 8 -4.25 -2.33 7.51
N ASP A 9 -2.95 -2.15 7.74
CA ASP A 9 -2.37 -0.86 8.11
C ASP A 9 -2.53 0.19 7.00
N LEU A 10 -2.31 -0.19 5.74
CA LEU A 10 -2.49 0.70 4.59
C LEU A 10 -3.96 1.12 4.42
N LEU A 11 -4.88 0.17 4.55
CA LEU A 11 -6.32 0.43 4.49
C LEU A 11 -6.76 1.38 5.62
N ALA A 12 -6.20 1.25 6.83
CA ALA A 12 -6.50 2.16 7.93
C ALA A 12 -6.11 3.61 7.60
N ILE A 13 -4.94 3.83 6.98
CA ILE A 13 -4.48 5.16 6.54
C ILE A 13 -5.36 5.68 5.40
N LEU A 14 -5.60 4.86 4.38
CA LEU A 14 -6.35 5.27 3.18
C LEU A 14 -7.82 5.57 3.47
N ARG A 15 -8.42 4.91 4.46
CA ARG A 15 -9.81 5.15 4.87
C ARG A 15 -9.99 6.36 5.79
N ALA A 16 -8.91 6.97 6.28
CA ALA A 16 -8.99 8.15 7.14
C ALA A 16 -9.46 9.42 6.39
N GLY A 17 -9.39 9.44 5.06
CA GLY A 17 -9.82 10.58 4.24
C GLY A 17 -9.54 10.38 2.76
N GLU A 18 -9.76 11.43 1.97
CA GLU A 18 -9.32 11.46 0.58
C GLU A 18 -7.80 11.67 0.51
N HIS A 19 -7.18 11.07 -0.50
CA HIS A 19 -5.76 11.15 -0.78
C HIS A 19 -5.54 11.58 -2.23
N ASP A 20 -4.57 12.47 -2.45
CA ASP A 20 -4.05 12.79 -3.76
C ASP A 20 -3.43 11.55 -4.41
N VAL A 21 -3.92 11.21 -5.60
CA VAL A 21 -3.49 10.07 -6.42
C VAL A 21 -2.95 10.49 -7.79
N SER A 22 -2.70 11.80 -8.00
CA SER A 22 -2.39 12.41 -9.31
C SER A 22 -1.16 11.81 -10.02
N TRP A 23 -0.20 11.27 -9.26
CA TRP A 23 1.03 10.67 -9.79
C TRP A 23 0.96 9.13 -9.89
N THR A 24 -0.25 8.59 -9.84
CA THR A 24 -0.47 7.13 -9.90
C THR A 24 -1.42 6.76 -11.03
N ARG A 25 -1.65 5.46 -11.20
CA ARG A 25 -2.65 4.94 -12.14
C ARG A 25 -4.10 5.08 -11.66
N TYR A 26 -4.29 5.42 -10.38
CA TYR A 26 -5.60 5.47 -9.75
C TYR A 26 -6.26 6.82 -9.99
N ARG A 27 -7.58 6.81 -10.15
CA ARG A 27 -8.41 8.01 -10.33
C ARG A 27 -8.99 8.54 -9.03
N SER A 28 -8.99 7.71 -7.98
CA SER A 28 -9.49 8.08 -6.66
C SER A 28 -8.88 7.19 -5.58
N THR A 29 -8.93 7.65 -4.33
CA THR A 29 -8.59 6.85 -3.15
C THR A 29 -9.41 5.56 -3.08
N ALA A 30 -10.68 5.59 -3.50
CA ALA A 30 -11.55 4.43 -3.51
C ALA A 30 -11.04 3.30 -4.42
N GLU A 31 -10.40 3.63 -5.55
CA GLU A 31 -9.77 2.62 -6.42
C GLU A 31 -8.57 1.96 -5.75
N VAL A 32 -7.76 2.73 -5.01
CA VAL A 32 -6.63 2.19 -4.22
C VAL A 32 -7.15 1.23 -3.14
N VAL A 33 -8.17 1.64 -2.41
CA VAL A 33 -8.81 0.84 -1.35
C VAL A 33 -9.37 -0.45 -1.95
N SER A 34 -10.08 -0.38 -3.08
CA SER A 34 -10.64 -1.54 -3.76
C SER A 34 -9.57 -2.53 -4.23
N GLU A 35 -8.45 -2.06 -4.81
CA GLU A 35 -7.35 -2.95 -5.18
C GLU A 35 -6.72 -3.62 -3.96
N LEU A 36 -6.51 -2.89 -2.87
CA LEU A 36 -5.97 -3.46 -1.64
C LEU A 36 -6.92 -4.48 -0.99
N GLU A 37 -8.23 -4.25 -1.03
CA GLU A 37 -9.23 -5.23 -0.56
C GLU A 37 -9.19 -6.52 -1.40
N GLN A 38 -9.13 -6.41 -2.73
CA GLN A 38 -8.98 -7.58 -3.61
C GLN A 38 -7.69 -8.35 -3.34
N LEU A 39 -6.58 -7.64 -3.14
CA LEU A 39 -5.30 -8.26 -2.77
C LEU A 39 -5.38 -8.91 -1.40
N ARG A 40 -6.10 -8.31 -0.44
CA ARG A 40 -6.30 -8.87 0.90
C ARG A 40 -7.05 -10.20 0.87
N GLU A 41 -8.06 -10.32 0.01
CA GLU A 41 -8.82 -11.56 -0.16
C GLU A 41 -7.95 -12.67 -0.75
N ARG A 42 -7.07 -12.31 -1.69
CA ARG A 42 -6.21 -13.25 -2.44
C ARG A 42 -4.79 -13.39 -1.88
N ILE A 43 -4.48 -12.84 -0.71
CA ILE A 43 -3.09 -12.65 -0.27
C ILE A 43 -2.29 -13.94 -0.05
N ASP A 44 -2.97 -15.08 0.00
CA ASP A 44 -2.34 -16.40 0.09
C ASP A 44 -1.80 -16.87 -1.28
N GLU A 45 -2.26 -16.26 -2.38
CA GLU A 45 -1.74 -16.44 -3.74
C GLU A 45 -0.43 -15.67 -3.95
N ASP A 46 0.53 -16.27 -4.65
CA ASP A 46 1.82 -15.63 -4.95
C ASP A 46 1.66 -14.38 -5.83
N GLU A 47 0.77 -14.43 -6.83
CA GLU A 47 0.48 -13.29 -7.72
C GLU A 47 0.01 -12.06 -6.92
N ALA A 48 -0.86 -12.26 -5.92
CA ALA A 48 -1.34 -11.18 -5.08
C ALA A 48 -0.21 -10.56 -4.24
N ARG A 49 0.69 -11.40 -3.70
CA ARG A 49 1.86 -10.95 -2.94
C ARG A 49 2.84 -10.17 -3.81
N GLU A 50 3.13 -10.66 -5.00
CA GLU A 50 3.98 -9.97 -5.98
C GLU A 50 3.36 -8.62 -6.38
N ARG A 51 2.05 -8.60 -6.64
CA ARG A 51 1.33 -7.37 -6.97
C ARG A 51 1.41 -6.34 -5.84
N LEU A 52 1.22 -6.75 -4.60
CA LEU A 52 1.38 -5.88 -3.43
C LEU A 52 2.82 -5.36 -3.33
N LYS A 53 3.83 -6.21 -3.56
CA LYS A 53 5.23 -5.78 -3.56
C LYS A 53 5.49 -4.71 -4.61
N LEU A 54 4.98 -4.87 -5.84
CA LEU A 54 5.10 -3.88 -6.90
C LEU A 54 4.47 -2.53 -6.53
N LEU A 55 3.34 -2.53 -5.81
CA LEU A 55 2.73 -1.31 -5.30
C LEU A 55 3.60 -0.59 -4.25
N CYS A 56 4.43 -1.35 -3.53
CA CYS A 56 5.29 -0.86 -2.45
C CYS A 56 6.74 -0.60 -2.84
N LEU A 57 7.12 -0.83 -4.11
CA LEU A 57 8.47 -0.52 -4.58
C LEU A 57 8.76 0.98 -4.50
N PRO A 58 10.05 1.38 -4.52
CA PRO A 58 10.42 2.78 -4.73
C PRO A 58 9.76 3.32 -6.01
N THR A 59 9.21 4.52 -5.96
CA THR A 59 8.35 5.15 -6.98
C THR A 59 7.07 4.37 -7.32
N GLY A 60 6.74 3.38 -6.49
CA GLY A 60 5.49 2.64 -6.56
C GLY A 60 4.33 3.52 -6.10
N ALA A 61 3.11 3.14 -6.50
CA ALA A 61 1.93 3.97 -6.28
C ALA A 61 1.69 4.30 -4.79
N LEU A 62 1.98 3.38 -3.87
CA LEU A 62 1.77 3.65 -2.45
C LEU A 62 2.80 4.63 -1.87
N GLU A 63 4.04 4.63 -2.37
CA GLU A 63 5.03 5.65 -1.97
C GLU A 63 4.65 7.02 -2.51
N GLU A 64 4.25 7.12 -3.78
CA GLU A 64 3.82 8.39 -4.39
C GLU A 64 2.62 9.00 -3.64
N ILE A 65 1.64 8.18 -3.27
CA ILE A 65 0.51 8.63 -2.45
C ILE A 65 1.01 9.05 -1.06
N ALA A 66 1.91 8.29 -0.44
CA ALA A 66 2.46 8.63 0.87
C ALA A 66 3.15 9.99 0.91
N VAL A 67 3.97 10.26 -0.10
CA VAL A 67 4.72 11.51 -0.24
C VAL A 67 3.76 12.66 -0.52
N SER A 68 2.83 12.50 -1.46
CA SER A 68 1.89 13.55 -1.86
C SER A 68 0.92 13.94 -0.73
N ASN A 69 0.64 13.02 0.19
CA ASN A 69 -0.34 13.22 1.27
C ASN A 69 0.30 13.38 2.67
N GLY A 70 1.62 13.58 2.74
CA GLY A 70 2.30 13.94 3.99
C GLY A 70 2.46 12.82 5.02
N TRP A 71 2.22 11.56 4.65
CA TRP A 71 2.40 10.39 5.52
C TRP A 71 3.60 9.51 5.15
N ALA A 72 4.56 10.05 4.38
CA ALA A 72 5.84 9.41 4.06
C ALA A 72 6.60 8.85 5.29
N PRO A 73 6.63 9.51 6.48
CA PRO A 73 7.27 8.90 7.65
C PRO A 73 6.59 7.60 8.11
N ALA A 74 5.26 7.55 8.06
CA ALA A 74 4.49 6.35 8.39
C ALA A 74 4.75 5.25 7.35
N TRP A 75 4.80 5.61 6.07
CA TRP A 75 5.16 4.70 4.99
C TRP A 75 6.52 4.04 5.21
N VAL A 76 7.57 4.84 5.46
CA VAL A 76 8.92 4.33 5.74
C VAL A 76 8.93 3.41 6.96
N HIS A 77 8.19 3.74 8.01
CA HIS A 77 8.07 2.86 9.18
C HIS A 77 7.46 1.51 8.83
N LEU A 78 6.43 1.48 7.96
CA LEU A 78 5.82 0.22 7.50
C LEU A 78 6.81 -0.61 6.69
N VAL A 79 7.40 -0.06 5.62
CA VAL A 79 8.18 -0.84 4.64
C VAL A 79 9.64 -1.09 5.03
N ASN A 80 10.29 -0.15 5.73
CA ASN A 80 11.68 -0.27 6.16
C ASN A 80 11.84 -0.62 7.65
N GLY A 81 10.74 -0.62 8.40
CA GLY A 81 10.68 -1.00 9.82
C GLY A 81 9.86 -2.28 10.01
N LYS A 82 8.56 -2.13 10.23
CA LYS A 82 7.65 -3.19 10.68
C LYS A 82 7.63 -4.42 9.76
N TYR A 83 7.62 -4.21 8.44
CA TYR A 83 7.49 -5.27 7.43
C TYR A 83 8.75 -5.44 6.57
N ARG A 84 9.91 -4.91 7.01
CA ARG A 84 11.15 -4.94 6.22
C ARG A 84 11.54 -6.34 5.75
N ALA A 85 11.35 -7.36 6.60
CA ALA A 85 11.71 -8.74 6.29
C ALA A 85 10.90 -9.33 5.12
N ASP A 86 9.72 -8.77 4.82
CA ASP A 86 8.85 -9.24 3.75
C ASP A 86 9.24 -8.67 2.37
N PHE A 87 10.07 -7.61 2.37
CA PHE A 87 10.60 -6.92 1.19
C PHE A 87 12.09 -7.22 0.92
N ALA A 88 12.78 -7.91 1.82
CA ALA A 88 14.15 -8.38 1.65
C ALA A 88 14.21 -9.68 0.83
#